data_AF-A0A2V8BKD0-F1
#
_entry.id   AF-A0A2V8BKD0-F1
#
_cell.length_a   1.000
_cell.length_b   1.000
_cell.length_c   1.000
_cell.angle_alpha   90.00
_cell.angle_beta   90.00
_cell.angle_gamma   90.00
#
_symmetry.space_group_name_H-M   'P 1'
#
loop_
_entity.id
_entity.type
_entity.pdbx_description
1 polymer ?
#
loop_
_entity_poly.entity_id
_entity_poly.type
_entity_poly.pdbx_seq_one_letter_code
_entity_poly.pdbx_strand_id
1 'polypeptide(L)'
;FRTSGYQVKPLLKRMFLSKDFYSPAAFATQIKSPVVLVVSTYKKMGLHQLPTIPDFGRMTGGLGQALFDPPNVAGWPGGRTWVTPATLLQRGNLFREVLFPDVKGFRAPDRSMPPTYARVGANLAKGMNVTEATKDGTGDAESNMMADRDEDFNT
;
A
#
# COMPACT_ATOMS: atom_id res chain seq x y z
N PHE A 1 -27.47 -22.97 24.23
CA PHE A 1 -26.44 -23.67 23.45
C PHE A 1 -26.40 -25.15 23.79
N ARG A 2 -26.03 -25.55 25.03
CA ARG A 2 -26.07 -26.97 25.44
C ARG A 2 -27.47 -27.57 25.35
N THR A 3 -28.49 -26.88 25.85
CA THR A 3 -29.91 -27.30 25.78
C THR A 3 -30.49 -27.36 24.37
N SER A 4 -29.86 -26.68 23.41
CA SER A 4 -30.23 -26.72 21.98
C SER A 4 -29.38 -27.70 21.19
N GLY A 5 -28.76 -28.69 21.85
CA GLY A 5 -27.93 -29.71 21.20
C GLY A 5 -26.73 -29.16 20.43
N TYR A 6 -26.07 -28.13 20.97
CA TYR A 6 -24.88 -27.49 20.35
C TYR A 6 -25.14 -26.86 18.96
N GLN A 7 -26.41 -26.61 18.61
CA GLN A 7 -26.73 -25.92 17.36
C GLN A 7 -26.29 -24.45 17.40
N VAL A 8 -25.59 -24.03 16.35
CA VAL A 8 -25.08 -22.64 16.20
C VAL A 8 -26.18 -21.66 15.80
N LYS A 9 -27.10 -22.06 14.90
CA LYS A 9 -28.20 -21.20 14.42
C LYS A 9 -29.05 -20.58 15.56
N PRO A 10 -29.59 -21.35 16.53
CA PRO A 10 -30.36 -20.77 17.63
C PRO A 10 -29.52 -19.92 18.58
N LEU A 11 -28.22 -20.24 18.74
CA LEU A 11 -27.29 -19.41 19.52
C LEU A 11 -27.11 -18.03 18.87
N LEU A 12 -26.75 -17.99 17.58
CA LEU A 12 -26.57 -16.74 16.84
C LEU A 12 -27.86 -15.92 16.80
N LYS A 13 -29.02 -16.57 16.58
CA LYS A 13 -30.32 -15.89 16.63
C LYS A 13 -30.55 -15.22 17.98
N ARG A 14 -30.24 -15.89 19.09
CA ARG A 14 -30.39 -15.30 20.43
C ARG A 14 -29.41 -14.15 20.68
N MET A 15 -28.17 -14.28 20.21
CA MET A 15 -27.17 -13.21 20.32
C MET A 15 -27.60 -11.98 19.52
N PHE A 16 -27.96 -12.14 18.25
CA PHE A 16 -28.34 -11.04 17.36
C PHE A 16 -29.72 -10.44 17.67
N LEU A 17 -30.54 -11.08 18.52
CA LEU A 17 -31.80 -10.50 19.01
C LEU A 17 -31.67 -9.93 20.44
N SER A 18 -30.52 -10.07 21.09
CA SER A 18 -30.30 -9.52 22.42
C SER A 18 -30.14 -8.01 22.39
N LYS A 19 -30.71 -7.30 23.37
CA LYS A 19 -30.47 -5.86 23.58
C LYS A 19 -28.99 -5.58 23.85
N ASP A 20 -28.30 -6.49 24.54
CA ASP A 20 -26.88 -6.33 24.89
C ASP A 20 -26.00 -6.24 23.64
N PHE A 21 -26.36 -6.97 22.57
CA PHE A 21 -25.62 -6.97 21.31
C PHE A 21 -25.62 -5.60 20.61
N TYR A 22 -26.66 -4.79 20.86
CA TYR A 22 -26.81 -3.43 20.33
C TYR A 22 -26.61 -2.34 21.40
N SER A 23 -26.13 -2.71 22.58
CA SER A 23 -25.84 -1.74 23.64
C SER A 23 -24.72 -0.79 23.23
N PRO A 24 -24.63 0.43 23.81
CA PRO A 24 -23.53 1.36 23.53
C PRO A 24 -22.14 0.79 23.79
N ALA A 25 -22.00 -0.18 24.71
CA ALA A 25 -20.74 -0.84 25.00
C ALA A 25 -20.30 -1.84 23.90
N ALA A 26 -21.24 -2.36 23.12
CA ALA A 26 -20.98 -3.35 22.06
C ALA A 26 -21.04 -2.74 20.65
N PHE A 27 -21.97 -1.81 20.42
CA PHE A 27 -22.22 -1.24 19.11
C PHE A 27 -21.14 -0.19 18.75
N ALA A 28 -20.59 -0.32 17.53
CA ALA A 28 -19.64 0.63 16.95
C ALA A 28 -18.35 0.90 17.77
N THR A 29 -17.97 -0.01 18.69
CA THR A 29 -16.76 0.14 19.52
C THR A 29 -15.49 -0.39 18.87
N GLN A 30 -15.60 -1.16 17.78
CA GLN A 30 -14.45 -1.76 17.11
C GLN A 30 -13.63 -0.72 16.33
N ILE A 31 -12.35 -0.61 16.68
CA ILE A 31 -11.35 0.09 15.86
C ILE A 31 -11.04 -0.80 14.64
N LYS A 32 -11.51 -0.38 13.46
CA LYS A 32 -11.24 -1.08 12.20
C LYS A 32 -9.73 -1.17 11.94
N SER A 33 -9.24 -2.36 11.59
CA SER A 33 -7.87 -2.50 11.05
C SER A 33 -7.73 -1.70 9.76
N PRO A 34 -6.51 -1.36 9.31
CA PRO A 34 -6.32 -0.60 8.09
C PRO A 34 -7.02 -1.19 6.86
N VAL A 35 -6.92 -2.50 6.63
CA VAL A 35 -7.59 -3.17 5.51
C VAL A 35 -9.11 -3.04 5.62
N VAL A 36 -9.68 -3.30 6.80
CA VAL A 36 -11.13 -3.18 7.03
C VAL A 36 -11.60 -1.74 6.86
N LEU A 37 -10.79 -0.77 7.30
CA LEU A 37 -11.08 0.65 7.13
C LEU A 37 -11.22 0.99 5.64
N VAL A 38 -10.20 0.68 4.84
CA VAL A 38 -10.16 0.99 3.39
C VAL A 38 -11.32 0.30 2.66
N VAL A 39 -11.48 -1.02 2.81
CA VAL A 39 -12.54 -1.77 2.11
C VAL A 39 -13.93 -1.29 2.54
N SER A 40 -14.14 -0.98 3.82
CA SER A 40 -15.43 -0.45 4.28
C SER A 40 -15.73 0.94 3.72
N THR A 41 -14.70 1.78 3.54
CA THR A 41 -14.84 3.09 2.90
C THR A 41 -15.27 2.94 1.45
N TYR A 42 -14.61 2.07 0.69
CA TYR A 42 -14.97 1.79 -0.71
C TYR A 42 -16.39 1.26 -0.85
N LYS A 43 -16.78 0.29 -0.01
CA LYS A 43 -18.16 -0.23 0.01
C LYS A 43 -19.18 0.87 0.29
N LYS A 44 -18.91 1.76 1.25
CA LYS A 44 -19.80 2.89 1.57
C LYS A 44 -19.90 3.90 0.43
N MET A 45 -18.86 4.03 -0.37
CA MET A 45 -18.83 4.88 -1.55
C MET A 45 -19.40 4.22 -2.82
N GLY A 46 -19.87 2.97 -2.73
CA GLY A 46 -20.46 2.24 -3.85
C GLY A 46 -19.44 1.69 -4.85
N LEU A 47 -18.16 1.56 -4.46
CA LEU A 47 -17.15 0.97 -5.33
C LEU A 47 -17.32 -0.55 -5.36
N HIS A 48 -17.37 -1.11 -6.57
CA HIS A 48 -17.43 -2.55 -6.83
C HIS A 48 -16.07 -3.16 -7.20
N GLN A 49 -15.08 -2.31 -7.47
CA GLN A 49 -13.71 -2.70 -7.82
C GLN A 49 -12.74 -1.84 -7.02
N LEU A 50 -11.55 -2.39 -6.73
CA LEU A 50 -10.49 -1.64 -6.07
C LEU A 50 -9.93 -0.59 -7.03
N PRO A 51 -9.86 0.68 -6.64
CA PRO A 51 -9.22 1.70 -7.46
C PRO A 51 -7.72 1.45 -7.50
N THR A 52 -7.08 1.75 -8.63
CA THR A 52 -5.61 1.76 -8.74
C THR A 52 -5.00 2.93 -7.98
N ILE A 53 -5.71 4.06 -7.90
CA ILE A 53 -5.24 5.30 -7.30
C ILE A 53 -6.30 5.78 -6.29
N PRO A 54 -5.93 6.05 -5.03
CA PRO A 54 -4.64 5.73 -4.40
C PRO A 54 -4.36 4.21 -4.34
N ASP A 55 -3.08 3.84 -4.34
CA ASP A 55 -2.68 2.42 -4.31
C ASP A 55 -3.08 1.77 -2.98
N PHE A 56 -3.81 0.66 -3.08
CA PHE A 56 -4.35 -0.06 -1.92
C PHE A 56 -3.26 -0.50 -0.94
N GLY A 57 -2.18 -1.08 -1.46
CA GLY A 57 -1.07 -1.58 -0.65
C GLY A 57 -0.36 -0.46 0.11
N ARG A 58 -0.09 0.66 -0.55
CA ARG A 58 0.51 1.86 0.05
C ARG A 58 -0.38 2.42 1.16
N MET A 59 -1.69 2.51 0.94
CA MET A 59 -2.61 2.99 1.97
C MET A 59 -2.66 2.09 3.20
N THR A 60 -2.85 0.78 3.01
CA THR A 60 -2.95 -0.15 4.16
C THR A 60 -1.61 -0.29 4.87
N GLY A 61 -0.51 -0.31 4.11
CA GLY A 61 0.86 -0.35 4.63
C GLY A 61 1.22 0.90 5.44
N GLY A 62 0.91 2.09 4.93
CA GLY A 62 1.13 3.36 5.65
C GLY A 62 0.32 3.50 6.94
N LEU A 63 -0.73 2.69 7.08
CA LEU A 63 -1.55 2.57 8.29
C LEU A 63 -1.12 1.41 9.21
N GLY A 64 -0.09 0.64 8.84
CA GLY A 64 0.50 -0.42 9.64
C GLY A 64 0.04 -1.84 9.31
N GLN A 65 -0.68 -2.06 8.21
CA GLN A 65 -1.11 -3.39 7.76
C GLN A 65 -0.80 -3.60 6.26
N ALA A 66 0.46 -3.92 5.95
CA ALA A 66 0.83 -4.43 4.64
C ALA A 66 0.31 -5.86 4.48
N LEU A 67 -0.41 -6.18 3.40
CA LEU A 67 -0.91 -7.54 3.19
C LEU A 67 0.24 -8.51 2.90
N PHE A 68 0.09 -9.76 3.35
CA PHE A 68 1.10 -10.83 3.23
C PHE A 68 2.44 -10.56 3.93
N ASP A 69 2.54 -9.49 4.71
CA ASP A 69 3.73 -9.11 5.46
C ASP A 69 3.39 -8.86 6.94
N PRO A 70 2.99 -9.90 7.70
CA PRO A 70 2.68 -9.76 9.10
C PRO A 70 3.95 -9.57 9.95
N PRO A 71 3.87 -8.78 11.05
CA PRO A 71 5.05 -8.52 11.87
C PRO A 71 5.56 -9.75 12.64
N ASN A 72 4.71 -10.76 12.87
CA ASN A 72 5.09 -12.03 13.47
C ASN A 72 4.05 -13.13 13.16
N VAL A 73 4.28 -14.34 13.68
CA VAL A 73 3.42 -15.52 13.49
C VAL A 73 1.99 -15.38 14.05
N ALA A 74 1.74 -14.45 14.97
CA ALA A 74 0.40 -14.12 15.46
C ALA A 74 -0.36 -13.15 14.54
N GLY A 75 0.29 -12.64 13.49
CA GLY A 75 -0.28 -11.65 12.58
C GLY A 75 -0.12 -10.22 13.10
N TRP A 76 -1.07 -9.34 12.78
CA TRP A 76 -1.03 -7.96 13.22
C TRP A 76 -1.76 -7.75 14.55
N PRO A 77 -1.19 -6.94 15.48
CA PRO A 77 -1.88 -6.60 16.71
C PRO A 77 -3.13 -5.76 16.42
N GLY A 78 -4.25 -6.10 17.06
CA GLY A 78 -5.54 -5.45 16.84
C GLY A 78 -5.89 -4.33 17.83
N GLY A 79 -7.03 -3.67 17.60
CA GLY A 79 -7.60 -2.70 18.54
C GLY A 79 -6.89 -1.35 18.53
N ARG A 80 -6.47 -0.88 19.72
CA ARG A 80 -5.88 0.46 19.89
C ARG A 80 -4.49 0.59 19.27
N THR A 81 -3.83 -0.52 18.94
CA THR A 81 -2.55 -0.53 18.21
C THR A 81 -2.64 0.11 16.83
N TRP A 82 -3.83 0.15 16.24
CA TRP A 82 -4.09 0.87 14.99
C TRP A 82 -4.14 2.40 15.14
N VAL A 83 -4.08 2.92 16.37
CA VAL A 83 -4.21 4.34 16.69
C VAL A 83 -2.98 4.82 17.45
N THR A 84 -2.04 5.40 16.70
CA THR A 84 -0.93 6.22 17.21
C THR A 84 -1.13 7.66 16.71
N PRO A 85 -0.41 8.67 17.24
CA PRO A 85 -0.48 10.02 16.69
C PRO A 85 -0.25 10.07 15.17
N ALA A 86 0.71 9.29 14.67
CA ALA A 86 1.01 9.19 13.24
C ALA A 86 -0.11 8.51 12.45
N THR A 87 -0.60 7.34 12.89
CA THR A 87 -1.64 6.63 12.15
C THR A 87 -3.00 7.31 12.25
N LEU A 88 -3.27 8.06 13.32
CA LEU A 88 -4.50 8.86 13.44
C LEU A 88 -4.57 9.94 12.35
N LEU A 89 -3.48 10.67 12.12
CA LEU A 89 -3.36 11.61 11.01
C LEU A 89 -3.49 10.89 9.67
N GLN A 90 -2.79 9.76 9.50
CA GLN A 90 -2.78 9.02 8.25
C GLN A 90 -4.16 8.43 7.89
N ARG A 91 -5.00 8.11 8.88
CA ARG A 91 -6.40 7.73 8.65
C ARG A 91 -7.21 8.88 8.07
N GLY A 92 -6.96 10.12 8.48
CA GLY A 92 -7.54 11.31 7.86
C GLY A 92 -7.07 11.47 6.42
N ASN A 93 -5.75 11.33 6.19
CA ASN A 93 -5.15 11.39 4.86
C ASN A 93 -5.74 10.33 3.91
N LEU A 94 -6.00 9.11 4.38
CA LEU A 94 -6.67 8.08 3.59
C LEU A 94 -7.99 8.59 2.98
N PHE A 95 -8.85 9.23 3.76
CA PHE A 95 -10.12 9.72 3.22
C PHE A 95 -9.91 10.83 2.20
N ARG A 96 -8.93 11.72 2.44
CA ARG A 96 -8.54 12.76 1.50
C ARG A 96 -8.03 12.16 0.19
N GLU A 97 -7.16 11.17 0.23
CA GLU A 97 -6.59 10.51 -0.95
C GLU A 97 -7.66 9.77 -1.76
N VAL A 98 -8.63 9.13 -1.09
CA VAL A 98 -9.75 8.46 -1.76
C VAL A 98 -10.68 9.45 -2.44
N LEU A 99 -10.93 10.62 -1.83
CA LEU A 99 -11.79 11.67 -2.41
C LEU A 99 -11.09 12.49 -3.49
N PHE A 100 -9.78 12.70 -3.34
CA PHE A 100 -8.95 13.55 -4.21
C PHE A 100 -7.68 12.79 -4.61
N PRO A 101 -7.80 11.75 -5.46
CA PRO A 101 -6.65 10.95 -5.86
C PRO A 101 -5.65 11.77 -6.67
N ASP A 102 -4.36 11.69 -6.31
CA ASP A 102 -3.29 12.30 -7.09
C ASP A 102 -2.94 11.42 -8.31
N VAL A 103 -3.70 11.59 -9.38
CA VAL A 103 -3.50 10.85 -10.63
C VAL A 103 -2.21 11.26 -11.37
N LYS A 104 -1.70 12.47 -11.15
CA LYS A 104 -0.52 12.99 -11.87
C LYS A 104 0.79 12.53 -11.21
N GLY A 105 0.82 12.56 -9.89
CA GLY A 105 1.96 12.09 -9.10
C GLY A 105 1.99 10.59 -8.87
N PHE A 106 0.90 9.87 -9.20
CA PHE A 106 0.86 8.42 -9.04
C PHE A 106 1.99 7.72 -9.82
N ARG A 107 2.67 6.81 -9.15
CA ARG A 107 3.65 5.89 -9.72
C ARG A 107 3.32 4.50 -9.21
N ALA A 108 3.00 3.61 -10.15
CA ALA A 108 2.64 2.25 -9.83
C ALA A 108 3.86 1.53 -9.19
N PRO A 109 3.69 0.82 -8.06
CA PRO A 109 4.82 0.20 -7.35
C PRO A 109 5.61 -0.79 -8.21
N ASP A 110 4.92 -1.49 -9.11
CA ASP A 110 5.47 -2.44 -10.08
C ASP A 110 6.23 -1.77 -11.23
N ARG A 111 6.05 -0.46 -11.44
CA ARG A 111 6.74 0.33 -12.47
C ARG A 111 7.90 1.15 -11.90
N SER A 112 8.47 0.76 -10.76
CA SER A 112 9.66 1.42 -10.25
C SER A 112 10.85 1.16 -11.18
N MET A 113 11.39 2.24 -11.75
CA MET A 113 12.57 2.17 -12.59
C MET A 113 13.81 2.06 -11.68
N PRO A 114 14.67 1.04 -11.86
CA PRO A 114 15.95 0.95 -11.17
C PRO A 114 16.70 2.29 -11.19
N PRO A 115 17.42 2.67 -10.11
CA PRO A 115 18.13 3.95 -10.03
C PRO A 115 19.07 4.20 -11.22
N THR A 116 19.69 3.14 -11.74
CA THR A 116 20.54 3.18 -12.92
C THR A 116 19.78 3.68 -14.15
N TYR A 117 18.65 3.07 -14.49
CA TYR A 117 17.83 3.47 -15.63
C TYR A 117 17.18 4.85 -15.43
N ALA A 118 16.77 5.19 -14.21
CA ALA A 118 16.24 6.51 -13.90
C ALA A 118 17.31 7.61 -14.12
N ARG A 119 18.56 7.34 -13.73
CA ARG A 119 19.71 8.21 -13.96
C ARG A 119 20.00 8.37 -15.46
N VAL A 120 20.02 7.27 -16.23
CA VAL A 120 20.20 7.32 -17.70
C VAL A 120 19.11 8.18 -18.34
N GLY A 121 17.84 7.96 -17.98
CA GLY A 121 16.73 8.77 -18.47
C GLY A 121 16.86 10.26 -18.13
N ALA A 122 17.30 10.59 -16.92
CA ALA A 122 17.55 11.97 -16.51
C ALA A 122 18.72 12.62 -17.26
N ASN A 123 19.78 11.86 -17.56
CA ASN A 123 20.94 12.32 -18.33
C ASN A 123 20.56 12.58 -19.80
N LEU A 124 19.81 11.66 -20.41
CA LEU A 124 19.26 11.85 -21.76
C LEU A 124 18.35 13.09 -21.82
N ALA A 125 17.50 13.30 -20.80
CA ALA A 125 16.63 14.48 -20.73
C ALA A 125 17.41 15.81 -20.57
N LYS A 126 18.66 15.76 -20.09
CA LYS A 126 19.59 16.91 -20.04
C LYS A 126 20.34 17.13 -21.35
N GLY A 127 20.09 16.31 -22.38
CA GLY A 127 20.73 16.42 -23.69
C GLY A 127 22.05 15.66 -23.83
N MET A 128 22.41 14.82 -22.85
CA MET A 128 23.58 13.94 -22.99
C MET A 128 23.32 12.89 -24.07
N ASN A 129 24.36 12.51 -24.81
CA ASN A 129 24.27 11.39 -25.74
C ASN A 129 24.15 10.05 -24.98
N VAL A 130 23.78 8.97 -25.67
CA VAL A 130 23.53 7.66 -25.03
C VAL A 130 24.78 7.09 -24.33
N THR A 131 25.97 7.34 -24.89
CA THR A 131 27.26 6.89 -24.34
C THR A 131 27.54 7.58 -23.01
N GLU A 132 27.42 8.91 -22.95
CA GLU A 132 27.59 9.71 -21.74
C GLU A 132 26.51 9.43 -20.70
N ALA A 133 25.25 9.29 -21.15
CA ALA A 133 24.13 9.06 -20.25
C ALA A 133 24.21 7.74 -19.50
N THR A 134 24.90 6.74 -20.06
CA THR A 134 25.06 5.39 -19.51
C THR A 134 26.36 5.15 -18.76
N LYS A 135 27.30 6.11 -18.74
CA LYS A 135 28.53 6.02 -17.93
C LYS A 135 28.15 6.01 -16.44
N ASP A 136 28.19 4.84 -15.81
CA ASP A 136 28.13 4.72 -14.35
C ASP A 136 29.51 5.06 -13.79
N GLY A 137 29.61 6.09 -12.95
CA GLY A 137 30.85 6.48 -12.29
C GLY A 137 31.43 5.42 -11.36
N THR A 138 30.80 4.23 -11.26
CA THR A 138 31.25 3.06 -10.50
C THR A 138 32.06 2.04 -11.33
N GLY A 139 32.16 2.20 -12.65
CA GLY A 139 32.96 1.29 -13.50
C GLY A 139 32.24 0.00 -13.95
N ASP A 140 30.96 -0.16 -13.64
CA ASP A 140 30.18 -1.37 -13.97
C ASP A 140 29.75 -1.48 -15.45
N ALA A 141 30.13 -0.51 -16.28
CA ALA A 141 29.79 -0.45 -17.71
C ALA A 141 31.03 -0.73 -18.58
N GLU A 142 31.63 -1.92 -18.45
CA GLU A 142 32.81 -2.33 -19.26
C GLU A 142 32.56 -2.22 -20.77
N SER A 143 31.32 -2.39 -21.23
CA SER A 143 30.95 -2.24 -22.64
C SER A 143 31.17 -0.82 -23.18
N ASN A 144 31.05 0.22 -22.36
CA ASN A 144 31.27 1.60 -22.80
C ASN A 144 32.76 1.95 -22.87
N MET A 145 33.59 1.29 -22.05
CA MET A 145 35.06 1.47 -22.10
C MET A 145 35.71 0.85 -23.33
N MET A 146 35.03 -0.09 -24.01
CA MET A 146 35.50 -0.63 -25.28
C MET A 146 35.15 0.29 -26.45
N ALA A 147 33.98 0.92 -26.44
CA ALA A 147 33.57 1.87 -27.48
C ALA A 147 34.48 3.11 -27.56
N ASP A 148 34.82 3.72 -26.41
CA ASP A 148 35.77 4.86 -26.37
C ASP A 148 37.17 4.44 -26.87
N ARG A 149 37.57 3.17 -26.67
CA ARG A 149 38.89 2.66 -27.07
C ARG A 149 39.01 2.42 -28.58
N ASP A 150 37.90 2.10 -29.23
CA ASP A 150 37.82 1.90 -30.68
C ASP A 150 37.79 3.25 -31.44
N GLU A 151 37.30 4.33 -30.83
CA GLU A 151 37.32 5.68 -31.44
C GLU A 151 38.72 6.31 -31.40
N ASP A 152 39.48 6.13 -30.31
CA ASP A 152 40.86 6.61 -30.19
C ASP A 152 41.83 5.96 -31.20
N PHE A 153 41.51 4.77 -31.72
CA PHE A 153 42.31 4.08 -32.73
C PHE A 153 42.09 4.60 -34.16
N ASN A 154 41.04 5.39 -34.39
CA ASN A 154 40.61 5.83 -35.72
C ASN A 154 40.85 7.34 -36.00
N THR A 155 41.66 8.01 -35.16
CA THR A 155 42.13 9.39 -35.38
C THR A 155 43.66 9.42 -35.47
#